data_AF-A0A259LKD0-F1
#
_entry.id   AF-A0A259LKD0-F1
#
_cell.length_a   1.000
_cell.length_b   1.000
_cell.length_c   1.000
_cell.angle_alpha   90.00
_cell.angle_beta   90.00
_cell.angle_gamma   90.00
#
_symmetry.space_group_name_H-M   'P 1'
#
loop_
_entity.id
_entity.type
_entity.pdbx_description
1 polymer ?
#
loop_
_entity_poly.entity_id
_entity_poly.type
_entity_poly.pdbx_seq_one_letter_code
_entity_poly.pdbx_strand_id
1 'polypeptide(L)'
;REELEDLAFKVLNPEGRASIMRRFITLQKETGDVIHRITSDMRAEFEKAGVEAQVFGRAKKPYSIWRKMQEKEMGFSRLSDIYGFRIITASEEDCYRALGVIHQRWRAVPGRFKDYISQPKSNGYRSIHTTVSGRDGKRVEVQIRTRQMHDVAETGVAAHWSYRDGVRTQNPFAVDPAKWIAGLSEQFDAEEDHDEFLEAVKLEMYSDQVFCFTPKGDVVKLPRGATPIDFAYAIHTRIGNACVGAKIDGMRVPLWTRIKNGQSVEIITAQGQIPQATWLEIATTGKAKAAIRRALREVDRGRFIKLGHELARSAFEHLGKKATDKVLETAARNLRLGGRDEVLARLGSAELTARDVVRAVYPDLISDQSDEIDTKRAVIGLSPEQNFDRARCCQPLPGERIVGITFRGKGVVVHAIDCEALTA
;
A
#
# COMPACT_ATOMS: atom_id res chain seq x y z
N ARG A 1 -10.11 14.29 -11.85
CA ARG A 1 -9.94 12.81 -11.87
C ARG A 1 -10.75 12.12 -12.96
N GLU A 2 -12.08 12.21 -12.95
CA GLU A 2 -12.95 11.48 -13.92
C GLU A 2 -12.65 11.78 -15.40
N GLU A 3 -12.16 12.99 -15.71
CA GLU A 3 -11.77 13.38 -17.07
C GLU A 3 -10.45 12.73 -17.50
N LEU A 4 -9.41 12.80 -16.67
CA LEU A 4 -8.12 12.14 -16.92
C LEU A 4 -8.28 10.63 -17.09
N GLU A 5 -9.14 10.01 -16.27
CA GLU A 5 -9.44 8.58 -16.37
C GLU A 5 -10.09 8.22 -17.74
N ASP A 6 -11.01 9.04 -18.28
CA ASP A 6 -11.61 8.79 -19.59
C ASP A 6 -10.64 9.04 -20.75
N LEU A 7 -9.81 10.09 -20.66
CA LEU A 7 -8.77 10.38 -21.64
C LEU A 7 -7.70 9.29 -21.68
N ALA A 8 -7.24 8.84 -20.52
CA ALA A 8 -6.30 7.72 -20.41
C ALA A 8 -6.93 6.43 -20.96
N PHE A 9 -8.21 6.16 -20.66
CA PHE A 9 -8.90 4.98 -21.18
C PHE A 9 -8.99 4.97 -22.71
N LYS A 10 -9.16 6.14 -23.33
CA LYS A 10 -9.16 6.29 -24.79
C LYS A 10 -7.83 5.85 -25.42
N VAL A 11 -6.71 6.10 -24.74
CA VAL A 11 -5.37 5.76 -25.25
C VAL A 11 -4.96 4.33 -24.88
N LEU A 12 -5.15 3.94 -23.62
CA LEU A 12 -4.67 2.66 -23.09
C LEU A 12 -5.52 1.46 -23.53
N ASN A 13 -6.82 1.64 -23.77
CA ASN A 13 -7.70 0.56 -24.20
C ASN A 13 -8.81 1.06 -25.15
N PRO A 14 -8.46 1.40 -26.40
CA PRO A 14 -9.38 2.00 -27.36
C PRO A 14 -10.54 1.06 -27.75
N GLU A 15 -10.28 -0.24 -27.88
CA GLU A 15 -11.28 -1.24 -28.26
C GLU A 15 -12.33 -1.44 -27.16
N GLY A 16 -11.88 -1.58 -25.91
CA GLY A 16 -12.75 -1.68 -24.74
C GLY A 16 -13.65 -0.44 -24.59
N ARG A 17 -13.07 0.75 -24.79
CA ARG A 17 -13.83 2.00 -24.80
C ARG A 17 -14.87 2.06 -25.92
N ALA A 18 -14.49 1.69 -27.14
CA ALA A 18 -15.40 1.68 -28.29
C ALA A 18 -16.57 0.68 -28.12
N SER A 19 -16.31 -0.48 -27.51
CA SER A 19 -17.33 -1.49 -27.19
C SER A 19 -18.36 -0.94 -26.19
N ILE A 20 -17.89 -0.31 -25.11
CA ILE A 20 -18.78 0.28 -24.08
C ILE A 20 -19.55 1.46 -24.65
N MET A 21 -18.91 2.33 -25.42
CA MET A 21 -19.57 3.47 -26.05
C MET A 21 -20.70 3.02 -26.98
N ARG A 22 -20.49 1.99 -27.80
CA ARG A 22 -21.55 1.42 -28.66
C ARG A 22 -22.74 0.95 -27.85
N ARG A 23 -22.51 0.11 -26.82
CA ARG A 23 -23.56 -0.41 -25.95
C ARG A 23 -24.30 0.70 -25.18
N PHE A 24 -23.56 1.72 -24.77
CA PHE A 24 -24.11 2.88 -24.07
C PHE A 24 -25.03 3.71 -24.97
N ILE A 25 -24.62 3.96 -26.23
CA ILE A 25 -25.45 4.68 -27.22
C ILE A 25 -26.73 3.89 -27.52
N THR A 26 -26.63 2.57 -27.73
CA THR A 26 -27.81 1.71 -27.93
C THR A 26 -28.75 1.80 -26.74
N LEU A 27 -28.24 1.67 -25.52
CA LEU A 27 -29.04 1.79 -24.30
C LEU A 27 -29.70 3.17 -24.18
N GLN A 28 -29.00 4.26 -24.49
CA GLN A 28 -29.59 5.61 -24.48
C GLN A 28 -30.73 5.74 -25.49
N LYS A 29 -30.58 5.20 -26.70
CA LYS A 29 -31.64 5.20 -27.72
C LYS A 29 -32.87 4.41 -27.29
N GLU A 30 -32.68 3.21 -26.73
CA GLU A 30 -33.78 2.35 -26.26
C GLU A 30 -34.48 2.91 -25.03
N THR A 31 -33.70 3.50 -24.13
CA THR A 31 -34.20 3.96 -22.84
C THR A 31 -34.86 5.35 -22.97
N GLY A 32 -34.53 6.13 -24.00
CA GLY A 32 -35.01 7.50 -24.17
C GLY A 32 -34.65 8.38 -22.97
N ASP A 33 -35.46 9.40 -22.69
CA ASP A 33 -35.20 10.33 -21.58
C ASP A 33 -35.70 9.79 -20.23
N VAL A 34 -35.18 8.62 -19.81
CA VAL A 34 -35.45 8.06 -18.48
C VAL A 34 -34.87 8.92 -17.37
N ILE A 35 -33.76 9.61 -17.63
CA ILE A 35 -33.16 10.49 -16.64
C ILE A 35 -34.12 11.63 -16.31
N HIS A 36 -34.68 12.31 -17.31
CA HIS A 36 -35.65 13.37 -17.07
C HIS A 36 -36.92 12.85 -16.39
N ARG A 37 -37.47 11.71 -16.83
CA ARG A 37 -38.65 11.10 -16.20
C ARG A 37 -38.45 10.80 -14.72
N ILE A 38 -37.37 10.08 -14.38
CA ILE A 38 -37.06 9.76 -12.97
C ILE A 38 -36.75 11.02 -12.17
N THR A 39 -36.09 12.02 -12.78
CA THR A 39 -35.81 13.30 -12.12
C THR A 39 -37.11 14.04 -11.79
N SER A 40 -38.06 14.10 -12.73
CA SER A 40 -39.38 14.70 -12.51
C SER A 40 -40.18 13.96 -11.45
N ASP A 41 -40.17 12.62 -11.48
CA ASP A 41 -40.83 11.81 -10.46
C ASP A 41 -40.25 12.06 -9.07
N MET A 42 -38.93 12.08 -8.93
CA MET A 42 -38.26 12.39 -7.65
C MET A 42 -38.63 13.79 -7.16
N ARG A 43 -38.64 14.80 -8.04
CA ARG A 43 -39.01 16.17 -7.68
C ARG A 43 -40.46 16.26 -7.18
N ALA A 44 -41.40 15.62 -7.89
CA ALA A 44 -42.81 15.62 -7.50
C ALA A 44 -43.04 14.95 -6.13
N GLU A 45 -42.30 13.88 -5.82
CA GLU A 45 -42.41 13.22 -4.50
C GLU A 45 -41.78 14.06 -3.38
N PHE A 46 -40.68 14.78 -3.65
CA PHE A 46 -40.10 15.72 -2.67
C PHE A 46 -41.00 16.93 -2.42
N GLU A 47 -41.64 17.47 -3.45
CA GLU A 47 -42.58 18.58 -3.33
C GLU A 47 -43.80 18.19 -2.47
N LYS A 48 -44.37 17.00 -2.70
CA LYS A 48 -45.45 16.47 -1.85
C LYS A 48 -45.05 16.29 -0.38
N ALA A 49 -43.79 15.93 -0.13
CA ALA A 49 -43.25 15.73 1.21
C ALA A 49 -42.74 17.03 1.87
N GLY A 50 -42.81 18.18 1.17
CA GLY A 50 -42.30 19.46 1.64
C GLY A 50 -40.79 19.43 1.90
N VAL A 51 -40.02 18.71 1.07
CA VAL A 51 -38.55 18.63 1.16
C VAL A 51 -37.94 19.44 0.02
N GLU A 52 -37.20 20.50 0.35
CA GLU A 52 -36.49 21.28 -0.66
C GLU A 52 -35.21 20.54 -1.09
N ALA A 53 -35.23 19.98 -2.30
CA ALA A 53 -34.13 19.18 -2.82
C ALA A 53 -33.89 19.40 -4.32
N GLN A 54 -32.63 19.59 -4.68
CA GLN A 54 -32.19 19.67 -6.08
C GLN A 54 -31.76 18.30 -6.58
N VAL A 55 -32.48 17.78 -7.57
CA VAL A 55 -32.21 16.47 -8.18
C VAL A 55 -31.46 16.63 -9.50
N PHE A 56 -30.29 16.00 -9.58
CA PHE A 56 -29.42 15.93 -10.75
C PHE A 56 -29.22 14.47 -11.16
N GLY A 57 -29.75 14.08 -12.31
CA GLY A 57 -29.48 12.77 -12.90
C GLY A 57 -28.31 12.84 -13.87
N ARG A 58 -27.37 11.89 -13.76
CA ARG A 58 -26.31 11.69 -14.76
C ARG A 58 -26.10 10.22 -15.06
N ALA A 59 -25.68 9.93 -16.28
CA ALA A 59 -25.16 8.61 -16.62
C ALA A 59 -23.67 8.53 -16.22
N LYS A 60 -23.23 7.33 -15.81
CA LYS A 60 -21.80 7.09 -15.51
C LYS A 60 -20.94 7.21 -16.77
N LYS A 61 -19.71 7.72 -16.60
CA LYS A 61 -18.73 7.77 -17.69
C LYS A 61 -18.30 6.35 -18.14
N PRO A 62 -17.93 6.17 -19.42
CA PRO A 62 -17.56 4.86 -19.98
C PRO A 62 -16.49 4.11 -19.20
N TYR A 63 -15.44 4.81 -18.76
CA TYR A 63 -14.36 4.19 -17.99
C TYR A 63 -14.85 3.63 -16.63
N SER A 64 -15.71 4.35 -15.91
CA SER A 64 -16.27 3.87 -14.63
C SER A 64 -17.17 2.65 -14.84
N ILE A 65 -17.85 2.55 -15.97
CA ILE A 65 -18.62 1.36 -16.36
C ILE A 65 -17.66 0.20 -16.62
N TRP A 66 -16.60 0.43 -17.42
CA TRP A 66 -15.58 -0.57 -17.73
C TRP A 66 -14.94 -1.14 -16.47
N ARG A 67 -14.48 -0.27 -15.56
CA ARG A 67 -13.83 -0.68 -14.30
C ARG A 67 -14.77 -1.54 -13.47
N LYS A 68 -16.06 -1.17 -13.35
CA LYS A 68 -17.06 -1.97 -12.63
C LYS A 68 -17.35 -3.32 -13.29
N MET A 69 -17.30 -3.41 -14.62
CA MET A 69 -17.44 -4.69 -15.32
C MET A 69 -16.29 -5.62 -14.98
N GLN A 70 -15.07 -5.09 -14.96
CA GLN A 70 -13.86 -5.86 -14.64
C GLN A 70 -13.83 -6.29 -13.17
N GLU A 71 -14.04 -5.36 -12.22
CA GLU A 71 -13.99 -5.65 -10.78
C GLU A 71 -15.03 -6.68 -10.32
N LYS A 72 -16.17 -6.77 -11.02
CA LYS A 72 -17.28 -7.65 -10.64
C LYS A 72 -17.46 -8.84 -11.58
N GLU A 73 -16.65 -8.96 -12.62
CA GLU A 73 -16.79 -9.98 -13.66
C GLU A 73 -18.22 -10.04 -14.25
N MET A 74 -18.83 -8.87 -14.47
CA MET A 74 -20.22 -8.76 -14.92
C MET A 74 -20.31 -8.20 -16.34
N GLY A 75 -21.17 -8.81 -17.16
CA GLY A 75 -21.51 -8.30 -18.49
C GLY A 75 -22.35 -7.02 -18.43
N PHE A 76 -22.28 -6.20 -19.50
CA PHE A 76 -22.96 -4.90 -19.60
C PHE A 76 -24.49 -4.98 -19.40
N SER A 77 -25.14 -6.06 -19.82
CA SER A 77 -26.58 -6.27 -19.63
C SER A 77 -27.00 -6.43 -18.16
N ARG A 78 -26.08 -6.86 -17.29
CA ARG A 78 -26.34 -7.01 -15.84
C ARG A 78 -25.98 -5.75 -15.04
N LEU A 79 -25.46 -4.71 -15.70
CA LEU A 79 -25.16 -3.42 -15.07
C LEU A 79 -26.45 -2.64 -14.84
N SER A 80 -26.94 -2.77 -13.63
CA SER A 80 -28.16 -2.09 -13.19
C SER A 80 -27.90 -0.68 -12.67
N ASP A 81 -26.64 -0.26 -12.52
CA ASP A 81 -26.28 1.00 -11.85
C ASP A 81 -25.67 1.98 -12.85
N ILE A 82 -26.16 2.01 -14.09
CA ILE A 82 -25.64 2.89 -15.14
C ILE A 82 -26.04 4.34 -14.87
N TYR A 83 -27.25 4.53 -14.35
CA TYR A 83 -27.79 5.83 -13.98
C TYR A 83 -27.53 6.11 -12.50
N GLY A 84 -27.04 7.32 -12.22
CA GLY A 84 -26.84 7.84 -10.88
C GLY A 84 -27.57 9.15 -10.70
N PHE A 85 -28.26 9.30 -9.58
CA PHE A 85 -28.94 10.52 -9.20
C PHE A 85 -28.24 11.12 -7.99
N ARG A 86 -28.04 12.43 -8.03
CA ARG A 86 -27.51 13.22 -6.94
C ARG A 86 -28.61 14.14 -6.46
N ILE A 87 -28.83 14.14 -5.16
CA ILE A 87 -29.84 14.94 -4.48
C ILE A 87 -29.10 15.85 -3.52
N ILE A 88 -29.26 17.15 -3.70
CA ILE A 88 -28.65 18.17 -2.86
C ILE A 88 -29.75 18.83 -2.03
N THR A 89 -29.62 18.75 -0.71
CA THR A 89 -30.55 19.33 0.25
C THR A 89 -29.91 20.50 1.01
N ALA A 90 -30.73 21.26 1.75
CA ALA A 90 -30.27 22.37 2.58
C ALA A 90 -29.56 21.89 3.86
N SER A 91 -30.15 20.92 4.56
CA SER A 91 -29.67 20.42 5.85
C SER A 91 -29.41 18.91 5.87
N GLU A 92 -28.72 18.43 6.91
CA GLU A 92 -28.53 17.00 7.16
C GLU A 92 -29.85 16.30 7.49
N GLU A 93 -30.76 16.96 8.21
CA GLU A 93 -32.10 16.45 8.50
C GLU A 93 -32.87 16.22 7.19
N ASP A 94 -32.80 17.17 6.26
CA ASP A 94 -33.41 17.03 4.93
C ASP A 94 -32.79 15.89 4.12
N CYS A 95 -31.51 15.54 4.34
CA CYS A 95 -30.90 14.37 3.70
C CYS A 95 -31.63 13.08 4.11
N TYR A 96 -31.93 12.93 5.40
CA TYR A 96 -32.63 11.76 5.93
C TYR A 96 -34.12 11.78 5.59
N ARG A 97 -34.76 12.96 5.57
CA ARG A 97 -36.14 13.10 5.06
C ARG A 97 -36.23 12.70 3.59
N ALA A 98 -35.30 13.19 2.76
CA ALA A 98 -35.23 12.83 1.35
C ALA A 98 -34.99 11.32 1.16
N LEU A 99 -34.13 10.70 1.98
CA LEU A 99 -33.95 9.24 1.98
C LEU A 99 -35.27 8.51 2.24
N GLY A 100 -36.03 8.95 3.25
CA GLY A 100 -37.34 8.38 3.59
C GLY A 100 -38.33 8.42 2.42
N VAL A 101 -38.46 9.59 1.77
CA VAL A 101 -39.33 9.76 0.59
C VAL A 101 -38.92 8.80 -0.53
N ILE A 102 -37.61 8.69 -0.81
CA ILE A 102 -37.10 7.77 -1.84
C ILE A 102 -37.43 6.31 -1.49
N HIS A 103 -37.25 5.87 -0.25
CA HIS A 103 -37.51 4.48 0.17
C HIS A 103 -38.99 4.13 0.25
N GLN A 104 -39.87 5.11 0.46
CA GLN A 104 -41.32 4.91 0.41
C GLN A 104 -41.83 4.70 -1.02
N ARG A 105 -41.29 5.46 -1.98
CA ARG A 105 -41.70 5.38 -3.38
C ARG A 105 -41.02 4.23 -4.14
N TRP A 106 -39.74 3.99 -3.89
CA TRP A 106 -38.92 2.98 -4.57
C TRP A 106 -38.35 1.97 -3.57
N ARG A 107 -38.36 0.68 -3.94
CA ARG A 107 -37.88 -0.39 -3.05
C ARG A 107 -36.37 -0.30 -2.89
N ALA A 108 -35.88 -0.21 -1.66
CA ALA A 108 -34.45 -0.26 -1.36
C ALA A 108 -33.87 -1.65 -1.64
N VAL A 109 -32.68 -1.71 -2.23
CA VAL A 109 -31.97 -2.97 -2.50
C VAL A 109 -31.13 -3.34 -1.27
N PRO A 110 -31.36 -4.52 -0.65
CA PRO A 110 -30.61 -4.95 0.54
C PRO A 110 -29.09 -4.95 0.31
N GLY A 111 -28.33 -4.52 1.33
CA GLY A 111 -26.86 -4.47 1.28
C GLY A 111 -26.29 -3.36 0.40
N ARG A 112 -27.12 -2.50 -0.20
CA ARG A 112 -26.69 -1.36 -1.05
C ARG A 112 -27.05 0.00 -0.47
N PHE A 113 -27.13 0.07 0.85
CA PHE A 113 -27.27 1.29 1.62
C PHE A 113 -25.96 1.58 2.37
N LYS A 114 -25.47 2.81 2.30
CA LYS A 114 -24.30 3.27 3.04
C LYS A 114 -24.52 4.70 3.50
N ASP A 115 -24.38 4.94 4.80
CA ASP A 115 -24.50 6.26 5.39
C ASP A 115 -23.11 6.83 5.69
N TYR A 116 -22.59 7.65 4.76
CA TYR A 116 -21.34 8.38 5.00
C TYR A 116 -21.55 9.75 5.66
N ILE A 117 -22.78 10.13 6.01
CA ILE A 117 -23.01 11.33 6.83
C ILE A 117 -22.65 11.02 8.28
N SER A 118 -23.20 9.92 8.81
CA SER A 118 -22.86 9.41 10.15
C SER A 118 -21.45 8.81 10.21
N GLN A 119 -20.99 8.17 9.13
CA GLN A 119 -19.66 7.56 9.05
C GLN A 119 -18.85 8.17 7.89
N PRO A 120 -18.31 9.40 8.05
CA PRO A 120 -17.54 10.08 7.02
C PRO A 120 -16.30 9.29 6.62
N LYS A 121 -15.91 9.41 5.34
CA LYS A 121 -14.63 8.85 4.89
C LYS A 121 -13.46 9.70 5.39
N SER A 122 -12.26 9.12 5.41
CA SER A 122 -11.02 9.77 5.84
C SER A 122 -10.69 11.06 5.09
N ASN A 123 -11.11 11.16 3.83
CA ASN A 123 -10.92 12.36 3.00
C ASN A 123 -12.00 13.44 3.19
N GLY A 124 -12.84 13.34 4.23
CA GLY A 124 -13.93 14.29 4.51
C GLY A 124 -15.20 14.06 3.69
N TYR A 125 -15.23 13.04 2.82
CA TYR A 125 -16.41 12.74 2.00
C TYR A 125 -17.60 12.30 2.85
N ARG A 126 -18.74 12.99 2.66
CA ARG A 126 -20.02 12.73 3.33
C ARG A 126 -21.16 12.69 2.31
N SER A 127 -21.99 11.65 2.38
CA SER A 127 -23.20 11.46 1.56
C SER A 127 -23.93 10.17 1.98
N ILE A 128 -25.25 10.13 1.88
CA ILE A 128 -26.02 8.89 1.94
C ILE A 128 -26.07 8.26 0.55
N HIS A 129 -25.68 7.01 0.43
CA HIS A 129 -25.75 6.23 -0.80
C HIS A 129 -26.79 5.14 -0.65
N THR A 130 -27.74 5.09 -1.56
CA THR A 130 -28.74 4.02 -1.62
C THR A 130 -28.96 3.57 -3.04
N THR A 131 -29.12 2.26 -3.26
CA THR A 131 -29.64 1.75 -4.53
C THR A 131 -31.10 1.38 -4.35
N VAL A 132 -31.96 1.90 -5.23
CA VAL A 132 -33.40 1.60 -5.22
C VAL A 132 -33.84 1.03 -6.56
N SER A 133 -34.91 0.25 -6.58
CA SER A 133 -35.50 -0.31 -7.79
C SER A 133 -36.92 0.16 -8.02
N GLY A 134 -37.21 0.55 -9.26
CA GLY A 134 -38.56 0.86 -9.74
C GLY A 134 -39.37 -0.38 -10.10
N ARG A 135 -40.66 -0.18 -10.41
CA ARG A 135 -41.58 -1.25 -10.83
C ARG A 135 -41.13 -1.94 -12.12
N ASP A 136 -40.42 -1.22 -12.98
CA ASP A 136 -39.85 -1.73 -14.23
C ASP A 136 -38.56 -2.57 -14.03
N GLY A 137 -38.22 -2.92 -12.78
CA GLY A 137 -37.02 -3.71 -12.42
C GLY A 137 -35.69 -2.97 -12.58
N LYS A 138 -35.70 -1.75 -13.14
CA LYS A 138 -34.51 -0.89 -13.26
C LYS A 138 -34.05 -0.44 -11.88
N ARG A 139 -32.75 -0.62 -11.60
CA ARG A 139 -32.11 -0.10 -10.38
C ARG A 139 -31.50 1.26 -10.67
N VAL A 140 -31.46 2.11 -9.66
CA VAL A 140 -30.82 3.43 -9.72
C VAL A 140 -30.05 3.67 -8.44
N GLU A 141 -28.86 4.23 -8.58
CA GLU A 141 -28.03 4.64 -7.45
C GLU A 141 -28.36 6.10 -7.12
N VAL A 142 -28.75 6.38 -5.88
CA VAL A 142 -29.10 7.71 -5.39
C VAL A 142 -28.08 8.12 -4.33
N GLN A 143 -27.55 9.33 -4.48
CA GLN A 143 -26.62 9.96 -3.55
C GLN A 143 -27.26 11.22 -2.99
N ILE A 144 -27.45 11.27 -1.67
CA ILE A 144 -28.08 12.40 -0.98
C ILE A 144 -27.03 13.07 -0.11
N ARG A 145 -26.95 14.39 -0.15
CA ARG A 145 -25.96 15.18 0.60
C ARG A 145 -26.37 16.65 0.67
N THR A 146 -25.78 17.41 1.59
CA THR A 146 -25.97 18.86 1.64
C THR A 146 -25.10 19.57 0.60
N ARG A 147 -25.34 20.87 0.39
CA ARG A 147 -24.49 21.70 -0.47
C ARG A 147 -23.03 21.76 0.00
N GLN A 148 -22.80 21.91 1.31
CA GLN A 148 -21.44 21.93 1.88
C GLN A 148 -20.70 20.59 1.67
N MET A 149 -21.41 19.47 1.82
CA MET A 149 -20.86 18.13 1.53
C MET A 149 -20.60 17.92 0.04
N HIS A 150 -21.43 18.53 -0.81
CA HIS A 150 -21.24 18.50 -2.25
C HIS A 150 -19.94 19.19 -2.67
N ASP A 151 -19.66 20.36 -2.11
CA ASP A 151 -18.44 21.12 -2.39
C ASP A 151 -17.20 20.29 -2.01
N VAL A 152 -17.13 19.75 -0.80
CA VAL A 152 -16.00 18.87 -0.37
C VAL A 152 -15.84 17.65 -1.29
N ALA A 153 -16.95 17.08 -1.77
CA ALA A 153 -16.88 15.92 -2.64
C ALA A 153 -16.39 16.21 -4.07
N GLU A 154 -16.55 17.43 -4.58
CA GLU A 154 -16.08 17.82 -5.92
C GLU A 154 -14.66 18.41 -5.89
N THR A 155 -14.37 19.32 -4.95
CA THR A 155 -13.06 19.99 -4.84
C THR A 155 -12.08 19.28 -3.90
N GLY A 156 -12.55 18.32 -3.09
CA GLY A 156 -11.70 17.55 -2.19
C GLY A 156 -10.95 18.42 -1.18
N VAL A 157 -9.66 18.15 -1.01
CA VAL A 157 -8.74 18.91 -0.13
C VAL A 157 -8.66 20.40 -0.50
N ALA A 158 -8.88 20.75 -1.77
CA ALA A 158 -8.87 22.15 -2.22
C ALA A 158 -10.14 22.93 -1.79
N ALA A 159 -11.14 22.25 -1.20
CA ALA A 159 -12.36 22.88 -0.68
C ALA A 159 -12.14 23.66 0.63
N HIS A 160 -10.91 23.73 1.14
CA HIS A 160 -10.55 24.49 2.35
C HIS A 160 -10.92 25.99 2.26
N TRP A 161 -11.15 26.50 1.04
CA TRP A 161 -11.61 27.86 0.77
C TRP A 161 -12.86 27.84 -0.13
N SER A 162 -14.06 27.78 0.47
CA SER A 162 -15.28 28.11 -0.27
C SER A 162 -15.52 29.61 -0.21
N TYR A 163 -15.63 30.27 -1.36
CA TYR A 163 -16.08 31.66 -1.46
C TYR A 163 -17.60 31.69 -1.37
N ARG A 164 -18.15 32.37 -0.36
CA ARG A 164 -19.56 32.76 -0.29
C ARG A 164 -19.58 34.29 -0.31
N ASP A 165 -20.20 34.88 -1.34
CA ASP A 165 -20.36 36.33 -1.48
C ASP A 165 -19.06 37.14 -1.34
N GLY A 166 -17.95 36.64 -1.92
CA GLY A 166 -16.65 37.32 -1.88
C GLY A 166 -15.88 37.21 -0.55
N VAL A 167 -16.45 36.58 0.47
CA VAL A 167 -15.82 36.37 1.78
C VAL A 167 -15.31 34.93 1.90
N ARG A 168 -14.07 34.77 2.41
CA ARG A 168 -13.47 33.46 2.68
C ARG A 168 -14.18 32.82 3.88
N THR A 169 -14.92 31.74 3.66
CA THR A 169 -15.52 30.94 4.73
C THR A 169 -14.86 29.57 4.79
N GLN A 170 -14.45 29.13 5.99
CA GLN A 170 -13.91 27.79 6.21
C GLN A 170 -15.03 26.76 6.14
N ASN A 171 -14.84 25.72 5.32
CA ASN A 171 -15.76 24.57 5.30
C ASN A 171 -15.43 23.64 6.48
N PRO A 172 -16.36 23.41 7.43
CA PRO A 172 -16.10 22.60 8.64
C PRO A 172 -15.81 21.13 8.34
N PHE A 173 -16.07 20.67 7.11
CA PHE A 173 -15.83 19.28 6.68
C PHE A 173 -14.55 19.10 5.87
N ALA A 174 -13.84 20.19 5.55
CA ALA A 174 -12.55 20.09 4.86
C ALA A 174 -11.50 19.49 5.81
N VAL A 175 -10.79 18.46 5.34
CA VAL A 175 -9.70 17.82 6.09
C VAL A 175 -8.39 18.48 5.68
N ASP A 176 -7.67 19.04 6.65
CA ASP A 176 -6.33 19.58 6.45
C ASP A 176 -5.31 18.44 6.29
N PRO A 177 -4.68 18.26 5.11
CA PRO A 177 -3.67 17.23 4.90
C PRO A 177 -2.46 17.42 5.79
N ALA A 178 -2.12 18.66 6.17
CA ALA A 178 -0.94 18.96 6.95
C ALA A 178 -1.03 18.34 8.36
N LYS A 179 -2.23 18.32 8.97
CA LYS A 179 -2.45 17.66 10.27
C LYS A 179 -2.33 16.14 10.19
N TRP A 180 -2.76 15.53 9.09
CA TRP A 180 -2.63 14.07 8.89
C TRP A 180 -1.17 13.67 8.66
N ILE A 181 -0.43 14.44 7.85
CA ILE A 181 1.01 14.23 7.61
C ILE A 181 1.80 14.46 8.91
N ALA A 182 1.44 15.47 9.71
CA ALA A 182 2.08 15.73 11.00
C ALA A 182 1.85 14.58 12.00
N GLY A 183 0.63 14.03 12.09
CA GLY A 183 0.33 12.89 12.97
C GLY A 183 1.02 11.59 12.57
N LEU A 184 1.30 11.40 11.27
CA LEU A 184 2.15 10.31 10.79
C LEU A 184 3.62 10.53 11.17
N SER A 185 4.12 11.76 11.04
CA SER A 185 5.50 12.08 11.45
C SER A 185 5.75 11.89 12.94
N GLU A 186 4.76 12.11 13.81
CA GLU A 186 4.88 11.89 15.26
C GLU A 186 4.82 10.41 15.67
N GLN A 187 4.23 9.52 14.85
CA GLN A 187 4.14 8.09 15.16
C GLN A 187 5.39 7.29 14.77
N PHE A 188 6.26 7.85 13.94
CA PHE A 188 7.51 7.23 13.52
C PHE A 188 8.67 8.05 14.08
N ASP A 189 9.19 7.62 15.23
CA ASP A 189 10.37 8.24 15.85
C ASP A 189 11.58 8.19 14.89
N ALA A 190 12.33 9.29 14.89
CA ALA A 190 13.18 9.77 13.80
C ALA A 190 14.49 9.00 13.51
N GLU A 191 14.67 7.75 13.96
CA GLU A 191 16.02 7.15 14.00
C GLU A 191 16.31 5.91 13.14
N GLU A 192 15.38 5.27 12.42
CA GLU A 192 15.77 4.15 11.53
C GLU A 192 15.02 4.09 10.19
N ASP A 193 15.82 4.02 9.13
CA ASP A 193 15.57 3.69 7.72
C ASP A 193 14.44 4.42 6.97
N HIS A 194 14.82 5.48 6.25
CA HIS A 194 13.91 6.29 5.42
C HIS A 194 13.15 5.48 4.36
N ASP A 195 13.73 4.38 3.88
CA ASP A 195 13.08 3.50 2.90
C ASP A 195 11.94 2.70 3.53
N GLU A 196 12.10 2.23 4.77
CA GLU A 196 11.06 1.52 5.53
C GLU A 196 9.89 2.46 5.88
N PHE A 197 10.20 3.73 6.20
CA PHE A 197 9.20 4.79 6.39
C PHE A 197 8.41 5.07 5.10
N LEU A 198 9.09 5.24 3.97
CA LEU A 198 8.44 5.52 2.69
C LEU A 198 7.55 4.35 2.22
N GLU A 199 7.95 3.10 2.47
CA GLU A 199 7.09 1.94 2.22
C GLU A 199 5.84 1.96 3.12
N ALA A 200 6.00 2.24 4.42
CA ALA A 200 4.88 2.30 5.36
C ALA A 200 3.85 3.37 4.96
N VAL A 201 4.31 4.57 4.61
CA VAL A 201 3.45 5.69 4.16
C VAL A 201 2.74 5.35 2.85
N LYS A 202 3.44 4.76 1.88
CA LYS A 202 2.82 4.32 0.61
C LYS A 202 1.69 3.31 0.86
N LEU A 203 1.91 2.31 1.71
CA LEU A 203 0.89 1.31 2.04
C LEU A 203 -0.35 1.92 2.70
N GLU A 204 -0.16 2.94 3.53
CA GLU A 204 -1.26 3.60 4.25
C GLU A 204 -2.09 4.53 3.34
N MET A 205 -1.44 5.22 2.38
CA MET A 205 -2.11 6.14 1.43
C MET A 205 -3.09 5.48 0.46
N TYR A 206 -2.90 4.20 0.12
CA TYR A 206 -3.65 3.54 -0.96
C TYR A 206 -4.72 2.55 -0.47
N SER A 207 -4.91 2.37 0.84
CA SER A 207 -5.82 1.34 1.36
C SER A 207 -7.19 1.89 1.73
N ASP A 208 -8.26 1.23 1.24
CA ASP A 208 -9.58 1.32 1.89
C ASP A 208 -9.42 0.92 3.36
N GLN A 209 -10.00 1.65 4.31
CA GLN A 209 -9.88 1.32 5.73
C GLN A 209 -10.99 0.35 6.18
N VAL A 210 -10.63 -0.55 7.10
CA VAL A 210 -11.56 -1.35 7.89
C VAL A 210 -11.61 -0.90 9.35
N PHE A 211 -12.82 -0.91 9.91
CA PHE A 211 -13.11 -0.55 11.30
C PHE A 211 -13.48 -1.81 12.07
N CYS A 212 -12.76 -2.07 13.16
CA CYS A 212 -13.00 -3.20 14.04
C CYS A 212 -13.02 -2.74 15.48
N PHE A 213 -13.64 -3.53 16.35
CA PHE A 213 -13.88 -3.16 17.74
C PHE A 213 -12.99 -3.97 18.68
N THR A 214 -12.50 -3.34 19.74
CA THR A 214 -11.97 -4.06 20.89
C THR A 214 -13.12 -4.73 21.66
N PRO A 215 -12.86 -5.70 22.56
CA PRO A 215 -13.90 -6.26 23.42
C PRO A 215 -14.54 -5.21 24.36
N LYS A 216 -13.86 -4.07 24.56
CA LYS A 216 -14.34 -2.93 25.35
C LYS A 216 -15.18 -1.92 24.55
N GLY A 217 -15.30 -2.11 23.23
CA GLY A 217 -16.08 -1.25 22.34
C GLY A 217 -15.28 -0.12 21.68
N ASP A 218 -13.96 -0.04 21.88
CA ASP A 218 -13.12 0.96 21.23
C ASP A 218 -12.96 0.66 19.74
N VAL A 219 -13.04 1.70 18.91
CA VAL A 219 -12.89 1.58 17.45
C VAL A 219 -11.43 1.64 17.06
N VAL A 220 -10.93 0.59 16.43
CA VAL A 220 -9.59 0.52 15.83
C VAL A 220 -9.70 0.54 14.31
N LYS A 221 -8.91 1.42 13.69
CA LYS A 221 -8.85 1.59 12.23
C LYS A 221 -7.64 0.84 11.69
N LEU A 222 -7.85 0.02 10.67
CA LEU A 222 -6.81 -0.77 10.02
C LEU A 222 -6.97 -0.70 8.49
N PRO A 223 -5.93 -0.98 7.68
CA PRO A 223 -6.10 -1.09 6.25
C PRO A 223 -6.91 -2.33 5.88
N ARG A 224 -7.61 -2.28 4.75
CA ARG A 224 -8.38 -3.42 4.23
C ARG A 224 -7.46 -4.61 3.99
N GLY A 225 -7.88 -5.75 4.50
CA GLY A 225 -7.06 -6.95 4.50
C GLY A 225 -6.13 -7.07 5.69
N ALA A 226 -6.19 -6.18 6.68
CA ALA A 226 -5.48 -6.38 7.93
C ALA A 226 -5.87 -7.69 8.62
N THR A 227 -4.92 -8.22 9.38
CA THR A 227 -5.02 -9.48 10.12
C THR A 227 -5.11 -9.24 11.63
N PRO A 228 -5.46 -10.24 12.44
CA PRO A 228 -5.35 -10.16 13.89
C PRO A 228 -3.97 -9.74 14.40
N ILE A 229 -2.89 -10.07 13.68
CA ILE A 229 -1.53 -9.61 14.02
C ILE A 229 -1.45 -8.09 13.90
N ASP A 230 -1.93 -7.53 12.78
CA ASP A 230 -1.97 -6.09 12.56
C ASP A 230 -2.80 -5.37 13.63
N PHE A 231 -3.93 -5.96 14.03
CA PHE A 231 -4.76 -5.44 15.13
C PHE A 231 -4.03 -5.45 16.47
N ALA A 232 -3.31 -6.52 16.79
CA ALA A 232 -2.53 -6.63 18.03
C ALA A 232 -1.45 -5.53 18.13
N TYR A 233 -0.69 -5.32 17.05
CA TYR A 233 0.34 -4.27 16.96
C TYR A 233 -0.25 -2.86 16.86
N ALA A 234 -1.47 -2.71 16.35
CA ALA A 234 -2.19 -1.43 16.36
C ALA A 234 -2.57 -1.01 17.78
N ILE A 235 -3.00 -1.95 18.64
CA ILE A 235 -3.27 -1.67 20.06
C ILE A 235 -1.97 -1.35 20.80
N HIS A 236 -1.01 -2.28 20.79
CA HIS A 236 0.26 -2.09 21.49
C HIS A 236 1.31 -3.13 21.06
N THR A 237 2.57 -2.71 20.89
CA THR A 237 3.69 -3.61 20.51
C THR A 237 3.85 -4.80 21.46
N ARG A 238 3.70 -4.59 22.77
CA ARG A 238 3.72 -5.67 23.78
C ARG A 238 2.61 -6.72 23.57
N ILE A 239 1.42 -6.31 23.12
CA ILE A 239 0.30 -7.23 22.86
C ILE A 239 0.57 -8.00 21.55
N GLY A 240 1.09 -7.30 20.53
CA GLY A 240 1.57 -7.91 19.29
C GLY A 240 2.61 -9.00 19.54
N ASN A 241 3.68 -8.68 20.28
CA ASN A 241 4.77 -9.62 20.57
C ASN A 241 4.29 -10.83 21.39
N ALA A 242 3.38 -10.62 22.34
CA ALA A 242 2.84 -11.68 23.19
C ALA A 242 1.70 -12.49 22.54
N CYS A 243 1.32 -12.20 21.28
CA CYS A 243 0.17 -12.80 20.62
C CYS A 243 0.36 -14.30 20.36
N VAL A 244 -0.63 -15.11 20.75
CA VAL A 244 -0.66 -16.56 20.49
C VAL A 244 -1.83 -16.94 19.57
N GLY A 245 -2.94 -16.22 19.67
CA GLY A 245 -4.12 -16.48 18.88
C GLY A 245 -5.09 -15.32 18.91
N ALA A 246 -6.17 -15.44 18.16
CA ALA A 246 -7.20 -14.42 18.10
C ALA A 246 -8.60 -15.03 18.11
N LYS A 247 -9.57 -14.27 18.61
CA LYS A 247 -10.98 -14.52 18.38
C LYS A 247 -11.59 -13.34 17.63
N ILE A 248 -12.48 -13.63 16.70
CA ILE A 248 -13.30 -12.64 16.02
C ILE A 248 -14.75 -12.98 16.29
N ASP A 249 -15.52 -12.01 16.80
CA ASP A 249 -16.92 -12.18 17.20
C ASP A 249 -17.14 -13.38 18.14
N GLY A 250 -16.17 -13.59 19.06
CA GLY A 250 -16.17 -14.68 20.05
C GLY A 250 -15.65 -16.03 19.52
N MET A 251 -15.45 -16.21 18.22
CA MET A 251 -14.96 -17.45 17.63
C MET A 251 -13.44 -17.43 17.42
N ARG A 252 -12.73 -18.50 17.80
CA ARG A 252 -11.29 -18.64 17.55
C ARG A 252 -11.03 -18.70 16.04
N VAL A 253 -10.08 -17.90 15.57
CA VAL A 253 -9.69 -17.83 14.17
C VAL A 253 -8.17 -17.94 14.01
N PRO A 254 -7.68 -18.42 12.85
CA PRO A 254 -6.26 -18.34 12.52
C PRO A 254 -5.77 -16.89 12.41
N LEU A 255 -4.49 -16.65 12.71
CA LEU A 255 -3.87 -15.32 12.71
C LEU A 255 -3.78 -14.67 11.32
N TRP A 256 -3.91 -15.44 10.22
CA TRP A 256 -3.95 -14.91 8.85
C TRP A 256 -5.35 -14.52 8.37
N THR A 257 -6.38 -14.68 9.22
CA THR A 257 -7.75 -14.35 8.86
C THR A 257 -7.87 -12.84 8.60
N ARG A 258 -8.51 -12.46 7.49
CA ARG A 258 -8.70 -11.04 7.13
C ARG A 258 -9.87 -10.45 7.93
N ILE A 259 -9.60 -9.35 8.64
CA ILE A 259 -10.60 -8.63 9.44
C ILE A 259 -11.57 -7.88 8.53
N LYS A 260 -12.87 -7.96 8.84
CA LYS A 260 -13.95 -7.24 8.14
C LYS A 260 -14.47 -6.09 9.00
N ASN A 261 -15.17 -5.15 8.34
CA ASN A 261 -15.84 -4.05 9.03
C ASN A 261 -16.86 -4.55 10.05
N GLY A 262 -16.83 -3.91 11.22
CA GLY A 262 -17.81 -4.11 12.27
C GLY A 262 -17.56 -5.30 13.18
N GLN A 263 -16.48 -6.06 12.96
CA GLN A 263 -16.17 -7.24 13.78
C GLN A 263 -15.47 -6.85 15.08
N SER A 264 -15.77 -7.57 16.15
CA SER A 264 -15.05 -7.47 17.43
C SER A 264 -13.88 -8.43 17.44
N VAL A 265 -12.68 -7.94 17.73
CA VAL A 265 -11.44 -8.73 17.70
C VAL A 265 -10.85 -8.79 19.11
N GLU A 266 -10.61 -10.01 19.60
CA GLU A 266 -9.96 -10.30 20.88
C GLU A 266 -8.63 -10.99 20.62
N ILE A 267 -7.54 -10.47 21.18
CA ILE A 267 -6.21 -11.07 21.06
C ILE A 267 -5.90 -11.88 22.32
N ILE A 268 -5.50 -13.12 22.12
CA ILE A 268 -5.07 -14.04 23.17
C ILE A 268 -3.56 -13.92 23.29
N THR A 269 -3.07 -13.53 24.46
CA THR A 269 -1.64 -13.34 24.73
C THR A 269 -1.10 -14.38 25.71
N ALA A 270 0.20 -14.67 25.64
CA ALA A 270 0.92 -15.50 26.61
C ALA A 270 2.25 -14.87 27.01
N GLN A 271 2.67 -15.09 28.25
CA GLN A 271 3.99 -14.65 28.73
C GLN A 271 5.10 -15.49 28.08
N GLY A 272 6.19 -14.83 27.71
CA GLY A 272 7.34 -15.48 27.05
C GLY A 272 7.16 -15.77 25.56
N GLN A 273 6.01 -15.43 24.99
CA GLN A 273 5.79 -15.55 23.54
C GLN A 273 6.58 -14.48 22.79
N ILE A 274 7.17 -14.89 21.67
CA ILE A 274 8.01 -14.07 20.79
C ILE A 274 7.42 -14.18 19.37
N PRO A 275 7.40 -13.07 18.59
CA PRO A 275 6.94 -13.11 17.21
C PRO A 275 7.81 -14.04 16.35
N GLN A 276 7.19 -14.65 15.34
CA GLN A 276 7.85 -15.57 14.42
C GLN A 276 8.16 -14.90 13.09
N ALA A 277 9.21 -15.34 12.39
CA ALA A 277 9.57 -14.82 11.07
C ALA A 277 8.42 -14.95 10.04
N THR A 278 7.62 -16.01 10.13
CA THR A 278 6.43 -16.25 9.29
C THR A 278 5.39 -15.15 9.40
N TRP A 279 5.36 -14.39 10.51
CA TRP A 279 4.42 -13.29 10.68
C TRP A 279 4.71 -12.11 9.76
N LEU A 280 5.91 -11.98 9.20
CA LEU A 280 6.24 -10.94 8.22
C LEU A 280 5.45 -11.09 6.91
N GLU A 281 5.07 -12.31 6.56
CA GLU A 281 4.24 -12.59 5.38
C GLU A 281 2.74 -12.39 5.67
N ILE A 282 2.33 -12.60 6.93
CA ILE A 282 0.94 -12.51 7.37
C ILE A 282 0.55 -11.05 7.66
N ALA A 283 1.41 -10.32 8.34
CA ALA A 283 1.22 -8.92 8.69
C ALA A 283 1.12 -8.07 7.41
N THR A 284 0.15 -7.17 7.37
CA THR A 284 -0.12 -6.33 6.21
C THR A 284 0.36 -4.89 6.43
N THR A 285 0.32 -4.42 7.67
CA THR A 285 0.70 -3.05 8.04
C THR A 285 2.22 -2.89 8.16
N GLY A 286 2.74 -1.74 7.71
CA GLY A 286 4.16 -1.39 7.88
C GLY A 286 4.56 -1.36 9.36
N LYS A 287 3.71 -0.79 10.21
CA LYS A 287 3.92 -0.76 11.68
C LYS A 287 4.12 -2.15 12.28
N ALA A 288 3.26 -3.12 11.95
CA ALA A 288 3.41 -4.48 12.47
C ALA A 288 4.68 -5.14 11.94
N LYS A 289 4.97 -5.01 10.63
CA LYS A 289 6.19 -5.58 10.03
C LYS A 289 7.46 -5.02 10.67
N ALA A 290 7.56 -3.71 10.83
CA ALA A 290 8.70 -3.05 11.48
C ALA A 290 8.88 -3.53 12.93
N ALA A 291 7.78 -3.60 13.70
CA ALA A 291 7.80 -4.08 15.07
C ALA A 291 8.23 -5.56 15.17
N ILE A 292 7.75 -6.42 14.27
CA ILE A 292 8.15 -7.84 14.18
C ILE A 292 9.63 -7.96 13.83
N ARG A 293 10.12 -7.22 12.82
CA ARG A 293 11.54 -7.22 12.44
C ARG A 293 12.42 -6.81 13.62
N ARG A 294 12.05 -5.74 14.34
CA ARG A 294 12.79 -5.27 15.52
C ARG A 294 12.85 -6.35 16.60
N ALA A 295 11.72 -6.98 16.92
CA ALA A 295 11.66 -8.04 17.92
C ALA A 295 12.50 -9.27 17.53
N LEU A 296 12.47 -9.68 16.26
CA LEU A 296 13.30 -10.78 15.75
C LEU A 296 14.80 -10.43 15.82
N ARG A 297 15.16 -9.21 15.43
CA ARG A 297 16.56 -8.72 15.56
C ARG A 297 17.04 -8.76 17.00
N GLU A 298 16.24 -8.31 17.96
CA GLU A 298 16.61 -8.34 19.38
C GLU A 298 16.83 -9.76 19.91
N VAL A 299 15.97 -10.70 19.52
CA VAL A 299 16.08 -12.11 19.93
C VAL A 299 17.34 -12.75 19.36
N ASP A 300 17.63 -12.50 18.09
CA ASP A 300 18.81 -13.05 17.43
C ASP A 300 20.10 -12.29 17.79
N ARG A 301 20.01 -11.05 18.30
CA ARG A 301 21.17 -10.24 18.68
C ARG A 301 22.09 -10.97 19.66
N GLY A 302 21.53 -11.62 20.67
CA GLY A 302 22.33 -12.40 21.63
C GLY A 302 23.07 -13.58 20.99
N ARG A 303 22.45 -14.24 20.00
CA ARG A 303 23.06 -15.32 19.23
C ARG A 303 24.14 -14.79 18.29
N PHE A 304 23.87 -13.68 17.61
CA PHE A 304 24.82 -13.02 16.71
C PHE A 304 26.01 -12.45 17.45
N ILE A 305 25.85 -11.89 18.65
CA ILE A 305 26.99 -11.44 19.47
C ILE A 305 27.93 -12.61 19.78
N LYS A 306 27.38 -13.77 20.18
CA LYS A 306 28.20 -14.97 20.45
C LYS A 306 28.92 -15.47 19.19
N LEU A 307 28.22 -15.54 18.06
CA LEU A 307 28.81 -15.96 16.79
C LEU A 307 29.86 -14.97 16.28
N GLY A 308 29.55 -13.67 16.33
CA GLY A 308 30.45 -12.59 15.97
C GLY A 308 31.71 -12.58 16.83
N HIS A 309 31.60 -12.94 18.11
CA HIS A 309 32.76 -13.08 18.98
C HIS A 309 33.73 -14.17 18.49
N GLU A 310 33.20 -15.33 18.09
CA GLU A 310 34.02 -16.41 17.52
C GLU A 310 34.62 -16.02 16.16
N LEU A 311 33.85 -15.36 15.30
CA LEU A 311 34.33 -14.86 14.01
C LEU A 311 35.44 -13.81 14.16
N ALA A 312 35.26 -12.88 15.11
CA ALA A 312 36.28 -11.87 15.43
C ALA A 312 37.53 -12.55 15.98
N ARG A 313 37.40 -13.47 16.93
CA ARG A 313 38.52 -14.21 17.50
C ARG A 313 39.36 -14.89 16.41
N SER A 314 38.72 -15.66 15.53
CA SER A 314 39.39 -16.36 14.43
C SER A 314 40.09 -15.42 13.45
N ALA A 315 39.49 -14.27 13.13
CA ALA A 315 40.03 -13.31 12.18
C ALA A 315 41.24 -12.55 12.73
N PHE A 316 41.20 -12.14 14.00
CA PHE A 316 42.33 -11.48 14.63
C PHE A 316 43.48 -12.47 14.91
N GLU A 317 43.17 -13.73 15.27
CA GLU A 317 44.19 -14.79 15.46
C GLU A 317 44.98 -15.08 14.18
N HIS A 318 44.32 -15.10 13.00
CA HIS A 318 45.01 -15.26 11.70
C HIS A 318 46.06 -14.17 11.42
N LEU A 319 45.94 -13.02 12.06
CA LEU A 319 46.86 -11.87 11.93
C LEU A 319 47.80 -11.75 13.14
N GLY A 320 47.84 -12.76 14.02
CA GLY A 320 48.66 -12.75 15.24
C GLY A 320 48.22 -11.70 16.27
N LYS A 321 46.96 -11.23 16.21
CA LYS A 321 46.37 -10.25 17.13
C LYS A 321 45.28 -10.90 17.98
N LYS A 322 44.89 -10.22 19.07
CA LYS A 322 43.77 -10.64 19.93
C LYS A 322 42.59 -9.69 19.77
N ALA A 323 41.40 -10.25 19.56
CA ALA A 323 40.13 -9.52 19.59
C ALA A 323 39.75 -9.17 21.04
N THR A 324 40.44 -8.20 21.63
CA THR A 324 40.12 -7.69 22.98
C THR A 324 38.96 -6.70 22.94
N ASP A 325 38.27 -6.51 24.06
CA ASP A 325 37.17 -5.54 24.19
C ASP A 325 37.57 -4.14 23.72
N LYS A 326 38.76 -3.67 24.12
CA LYS A 326 39.29 -2.36 23.73
C LYS A 326 39.53 -2.22 22.22
N VAL A 327 39.91 -3.32 21.56
CA VAL A 327 40.09 -3.38 20.10
C VAL A 327 38.74 -3.31 19.40
N LEU A 328 37.74 -4.05 19.88
CA LEU A 328 36.38 -4.03 19.33
C LEU A 328 35.67 -2.69 19.56
N GLU A 329 35.90 -2.02 20.69
CA GLU A 329 35.44 -0.65 20.92
C GLU A 329 36.10 0.37 19.98
N THR A 330 37.36 0.13 19.63
CA THR A 330 38.07 0.97 18.66
C THR A 330 37.52 0.75 17.25
N ALA A 331 37.24 -0.50 16.88
CA ALA A 331 36.53 -0.83 15.65
C ALA A 331 35.15 -0.16 15.60
N ALA A 332 34.40 -0.20 16.70
CA ALA A 332 33.08 0.42 16.80
C ALA A 332 33.14 1.93 16.54
N ARG A 333 34.10 2.63 17.17
CA ARG A 333 34.29 4.08 16.94
C ARG A 333 34.64 4.40 15.49
N ASN A 334 35.55 3.64 14.89
CA ASN A 334 35.99 3.88 13.52
C ASN A 334 34.90 3.55 12.49
N LEU A 335 34.03 2.59 12.80
CA LEU A 335 32.85 2.24 12.00
C LEU A 335 31.58 3.06 12.34
N ARG A 336 31.67 3.98 13.32
CA ARG A 336 30.56 4.80 13.83
C ARG A 336 29.37 3.97 14.36
N LEU A 337 29.67 2.92 15.10
CA LEU A 337 28.69 2.02 15.72
C LEU A 337 28.60 2.24 17.23
N GLY A 338 27.46 1.84 17.82
CA GLY A 338 27.10 2.10 19.22
C GLY A 338 27.90 1.34 20.28
N GLY A 339 28.95 0.59 19.91
CA GLY A 339 29.83 -0.11 20.85
C GLY A 339 30.25 -1.50 20.37
N ARG A 340 30.97 -2.24 21.23
CA ARG A 340 31.51 -3.58 20.89
C ARG A 340 30.40 -4.58 20.54
N ASP A 341 29.29 -4.57 21.29
CA ASP A 341 28.22 -5.56 21.13
C ASP A 341 27.50 -5.34 19.79
N GLU A 342 27.45 -4.11 19.30
CA GLU A 342 26.91 -3.78 17.98
C GLU A 342 27.83 -4.27 16.85
N VAL A 343 29.16 -4.12 17.00
CA VAL A 343 30.14 -4.69 16.06
C VAL A 343 30.01 -6.20 15.99
N LEU A 344 29.91 -6.87 17.14
CA LEU A 344 29.77 -8.33 17.22
C LEU A 344 28.44 -8.80 16.66
N ALA A 345 27.33 -8.10 16.95
CA ALA A 345 26.02 -8.41 16.40
C ALA A 345 26.02 -8.33 14.87
N ARG A 346 26.56 -7.25 14.29
CA ARG A 346 26.63 -7.06 12.83
C ARG A 346 27.60 -8.01 12.15
N LEU A 347 28.69 -8.38 12.81
CA LEU A 347 29.61 -9.42 12.33
C LEU A 347 28.93 -10.80 12.34
N GLY A 348 28.16 -11.10 13.39
CA GLY A 348 27.42 -12.36 13.50
C GLY A 348 26.23 -12.47 12.54
N SER A 349 25.58 -11.36 12.19
CA SER A 349 24.50 -11.30 11.18
C SER A 349 25.01 -11.22 9.73
N ALA A 350 26.32 -11.17 9.54
CA ALA A 350 27.01 -10.99 8.25
C ALA A 350 26.74 -9.62 7.56
N GLU A 351 26.27 -8.62 8.30
CA GLU A 351 26.22 -7.22 7.83
C GLU A 351 27.62 -6.58 7.76
N LEU A 352 28.55 -7.05 8.59
CA LEU A 352 29.97 -6.70 8.53
C LEU A 352 30.80 -7.95 8.24
N THR A 353 31.83 -7.81 7.41
CA THR A 353 32.82 -8.87 7.26
C THR A 353 33.90 -8.76 8.33
N ALA A 354 34.51 -9.89 8.68
CA ALA A 354 35.62 -9.88 9.64
C ALA A 354 36.81 -9.04 9.13
N ARG A 355 37.00 -8.96 7.80
CA ARG A 355 38.00 -8.08 7.17
C ARG A 355 37.69 -6.61 7.42
N ASP A 356 36.44 -6.19 7.33
CA ASP A 356 36.06 -4.79 7.58
C ASP A 356 36.34 -4.38 9.04
N VAL A 357 36.05 -5.28 9.98
CA VAL A 357 36.34 -5.06 11.42
C VAL A 357 37.84 -4.98 11.68
N VAL A 358 38.64 -5.85 11.06
CA VAL A 358 40.10 -5.79 11.15
C VAL A 358 40.63 -4.50 10.50
N ARG A 359 40.16 -4.14 9.29
CA ARG A 359 40.59 -2.93 8.56
C ARG A 359 40.33 -1.68 9.37
N ALA A 360 39.20 -1.64 10.07
CA ALA A 360 38.84 -0.52 10.92
C ALA A 360 39.84 -0.28 12.05
N VAL A 361 40.54 -1.31 12.53
CA VAL A 361 41.54 -1.19 13.61
C VAL A 361 42.97 -1.15 13.08
N TYR A 362 43.24 -1.94 12.04
CA TYR A 362 44.56 -2.17 11.48
C TYR A 362 44.53 -1.99 9.95
N PRO A 363 44.39 -0.75 9.46
CA PRO A 363 44.32 -0.47 8.02
C PRO A 363 45.58 -0.92 7.27
N ASP A 364 46.75 -0.86 7.91
CA ASP A 364 48.04 -1.18 7.29
C ASP A 364 48.34 -2.70 7.21
N LEU A 365 47.58 -3.53 7.93
CA LEU A 365 47.77 -5.00 7.95
C LEU A 365 47.01 -5.71 6.83
N ILE A 366 46.04 -5.04 6.21
CA ILE A 366 45.36 -5.51 5.02
C ILE A 366 45.97 -4.75 3.85
N SER A 367 47.25 -5.01 3.59
CA SER A 367 47.77 -4.77 2.25
C SER A 367 46.99 -5.67 1.29
N ASP A 368 46.58 -5.14 0.14
CA ASP A 368 45.97 -5.88 -0.96
C ASP A 368 46.96 -6.91 -1.50
N GLN A 369 47.23 -7.99 -0.76
CA GLN A 369 47.86 -9.20 -1.27
C GLN A 369 46.78 -10.12 -1.84
N SER A 370 46.03 -9.59 -2.79
CA SER A 370 45.46 -10.42 -3.83
C SER A 370 45.88 -9.80 -5.15
N ASP A 371 46.91 -10.39 -5.79
CA ASP A 371 47.13 -10.31 -7.23
C ASP A 371 45.97 -10.94 -8.04
N GLU A 372 44.77 -11.04 -7.45
CA GLU A 372 43.56 -11.47 -8.14
C GLU A 372 42.89 -10.23 -8.72
N ILE A 373 43.10 -10.04 -10.02
CA ILE A 373 42.35 -9.08 -10.82
C ILE A 373 40.86 -9.41 -10.67
N ASP A 374 40.08 -8.43 -10.20
CA ASP A 374 38.61 -8.54 -10.13
C ASP A 374 38.08 -9.15 -11.43
N THR A 375 37.42 -10.30 -11.33
CA THR A 375 36.83 -11.01 -12.47
C THR A 375 35.99 -10.12 -13.38
N LYS A 376 35.37 -9.04 -12.84
CA LYS A 376 34.60 -8.06 -13.62
C LYS A 376 35.48 -7.08 -14.42
N ARG A 377 36.74 -6.91 -14.06
CA ARG A 377 37.73 -6.04 -14.71
C ARG A 377 38.81 -6.81 -15.48
N ALA A 378 38.70 -8.14 -15.55
CA ALA A 378 39.69 -9.03 -16.16
C ALA A 378 39.73 -8.97 -17.70
N VAL A 379 38.84 -8.20 -18.35
CA VAL A 379 38.77 -8.06 -19.81
C VAL A 379 39.04 -6.60 -20.19
N ILE A 380 40.09 -6.39 -20.99
CA ILE A 380 40.49 -5.07 -21.46
C ILE A 380 39.76 -4.76 -22.78
N GLY A 381 39.16 -3.57 -22.89
CA GLY A 381 38.49 -3.10 -24.12
C GLY A 381 36.96 -3.05 -24.08
N LEU A 382 36.34 -3.38 -22.95
CA LEU A 382 34.91 -3.17 -22.71
C LEU A 382 34.66 -1.88 -21.92
N SER A 383 33.56 -1.20 -22.20
CA SER A 383 33.12 -0.09 -21.35
C SER A 383 32.64 -0.62 -19.97
N PRO A 384 32.81 0.13 -18.87
CA PRO A 384 32.46 -0.34 -17.51
C PRO A 384 31.01 -0.82 -17.31
N GLU A 385 30.11 -0.41 -18.20
CA GLU A 385 28.68 -0.70 -18.16
C GLU A 385 28.28 -1.94 -18.97
N GLN A 386 29.22 -2.53 -19.72
CA GLN A 386 28.96 -3.68 -20.59
C GLN A 386 29.17 -5.00 -19.85
N ASN A 387 28.14 -5.83 -19.81
CA ASN A 387 28.24 -7.19 -19.33
C ASN A 387 28.91 -8.09 -20.38
N PHE A 388 29.76 -9.00 -19.91
CA PHE A 388 30.36 -10.02 -20.74
C PHE A 388 30.24 -11.40 -20.08
N ASP A 389 30.19 -12.43 -20.93
CA ASP A 389 30.29 -13.84 -20.53
C ASP A 389 31.50 -14.49 -21.20
N ARG A 390 32.12 -15.46 -20.54
CA ARG A 390 33.17 -16.27 -21.17
C ARG A 390 32.56 -17.43 -21.95
N ALA A 391 33.04 -17.66 -23.17
CA ALA A 391 32.58 -18.76 -24.00
C ALA A 391 32.94 -20.11 -23.36
N ARG A 392 31.95 -21.02 -23.30
CA ARG A 392 32.16 -22.37 -22.74
C ARG A 392 33.02 -23.27 -23.63
N CYS A 393 33.22 -22.92 -24.89
CA CYS A 393 33.98 -23.73 -25.85
C CYS A 393 35.50 -23.63 -25.68
N CYS A 394 36.03 -22.48 -25.29
CA CYS A 394 37.48 -22.26 -25.16
C CYS A 394 37.93 -21.79 -23.77
N GLN A 395 37.03 -21.24 -22.94
CA GLN A 395 37.32 -20.82 -21.56
C GLN A 395 38.66 -20.09 -21.40
N PRO A 396 38.83 -18.90 -22.01
CA PRO A 396 40.12 -18.22 -22.07
C PRO A 396 40.68 -17.92 -20.68
N LEU A 397 41.99 -18.16 -20.53
CA LEU A 397 42.73 -17.97 -19.28
C LEU A 397 43.33 -16.56 -19.18
N PRO A 398 43.63 -16.07 -17.96
CA PRO A 398 44.31 -14.79 -17.78
C PRO A 398 45.65 -14.75 -18.53
N GLY A 399 45.86 -13.73 -19.35
CA GLY A 399 47.06 -13.54 -20.17
C GLY A 399 46.94 -14.01 -21.62
N GLU A 400 45.88 -14.77 -21.96
CA GLU A 400 45.61 -15.16 -23.35
C GLU A 400 45.06 -14.02 -24.19
N ARG A 401 45.32 -14.08 -25.50
CA ARG A 401 44.71 -13.16 -26.46
C ARG A 401 43.26 -13.56 -26.68
N ILE A 402 42.35 -12.61 -26.44
CA ILE A 402 40.91 -12.82 -26.51
C ILE A 402 40.24 -11.98 -27.61
N VAL A 403 39.06 -12.42 -28.05
CA VAL A 403 38.17 -11.71 -28.97
C VAL A 403 36.73 -11.74 -28.43
N GLY A 404 36.02 -10.63 -28.51
CA GLY A 404 34.63 -10.51 -28.07
C GLY A 404 33.64 -10.54 -29.23
N ILE A 405 32.68 -11.46 -29.19
CA ILE A 405 31.60 -11.56 -30.19
C ILE A 405 30.29 -11.08 -29.58
N THR A 406 29.59 -10.17 -30.26
CA THR A 406 28.29 -9.66 -29.79
C THR A 406 27.14 -10.54 -30.27
N PHE A 407 26.34 -11.04 -29.34
CA PHE A 407 25.12 -11.78 -29.64
C PHE A 407 23.90 -10.96 -29.23
N ARG A 408 22.87 -10.90 -30.09
CA ARG A 408 21.61 -10.21 -29.77
C ARG A 408 21.00 -10.79 -28.49
N GLY A 409 20.85 -9.95 -27.47
CA GLY A 409 20.23 -10.29 -26.19
C GLY A 409 21.13 -10.96 -25.15
N LYS A 410 22.39 -11.26 -25.46
CA LYS A 410 23.34 -11.90 -24.50
C LYS A 410 24.59 -11.08 -24.19
N GLY A 411 24.71 -9.88 -24.76
CA GLY A 411 25.89 -9.02 -24.56
C GLY A 411 27.12 -9.53 -25.32
N VAL A 412 28.31 -9.27 -24.78
CA VAL A 412 29.59 -9.69 -25.38
C VAL A 412 29.99 -11.05 -24.84
N VAL A 413 30.26 -12.01 -25.72
CA VAL A 413 30.81 -13.32 -25.34
C VAL A 413 32.28 -13.36 -25.72
N VAL A 414 33.14 -13.62 -24.73
CA VAL A 414 34.60 -13.59 -24.86
C VAL A 414 35.12 -14.98 -25.22
N HIS A 415 35.84 -15.07 -26.32
CA HIS A 415 36.52 -16.26 -26.81
C HIS A 415 38.05 -16.07 -26.78
N ALA A 416 38.81 -17.15 -26.71
CA ALA A 416 40.21 -17.14 -27.12
C ALA A 416 40.31 -16.83 -28.62
N ILE A 417 41.35 -16.09 -29.03
CA ILE A 417 41.49 -15.65 -30.43
C ILE A 417 41.62 -16.80 -31.44
N ASP A 418 42.09 -17.95 -30.96
CA ASP A 418 42.31 -19.20 -31.69
C ASP A 418 41.19 -20.23 -31.46
N CYS A 419 40.02 -19.80 -30.97
CA CYS A 419 38.90 -20.68 -30.72
C CYS A 419 38.39 -21.34 -32.02
N GLU A 420 38.48 -22.67 -32.12
CA GLU A 420 38.02 -23.46 -33.28
C GLU A 420 36.54 -23.25 -33.62
N ALA A 421 35.71 -22.92 -32.64
CA ALA A 421 34.28 -22.65 -32.84
C ALA A 421 34.01 -21.32 -33.56
N LEU A 422 35.02 -20.46 -33.74
CA LEU A 422 34.92 -19.21 -34.52
C LEU A 422 35.43 -19.37 -35.96
N THR A 423 36.06 -20.50 -36.29
CA THR A 423 36.68 -20.77 -37.60
C THR A 423 35.75 -21.53 -38.56
N ALA A 424 34.56 -21.92 -38.08
CA ALA A 424 33.48 -22.53 -38.87
C ALA A 424 32.42 -21.48 -39.20
#